data_AF-A0A9P0CIL0-F1
#
_entry.id   AF-A0A9P0CIL0-F1
#
_cell.length_a   1.000
_cell.length_b   1.000
_cell.length_c   1.000
_cell.angle_alpha   90.00
_cell.angle_beta   90.00
_cell.angle_gamma   90.00
#
_symmetry.space_group_name_H-M   'P 1'
#
loop_
_entity.id
_entity.type
_entity.pdbx_description
1 polymer ?
#
loop_
_entity_poly.entity_id
_entity_poly.type
_entity_poly.pdbx_seq_one_letter_code
_entity_poly.pdbx_strand_id
1 'polypeptide(L)'
;MSSASTSQVGRPSLSFEESSERTKRRKIEQLRSEAGNAEITYALKMNLRAEGKHDAVKILGEALEASPNRAAKMLHAWQESHRKPIKYTSDESLSLMIEAKLTKHQYNLICSHAKIKNADIYL
;
A
#
# COMPACT_ATOMS: atom_id res chain seq x y z
N MET A 1 45.08 20.45 -23.09
CA MET A 1 44.58 21.29 -21.98
C MET A 1 43.88 20.38 -20.99
N SER A 2 44.55 20.06 -19.89
CA SER A 2 44.08 19.09 -18.90
C SER A 2 43.15 19.78 -17.90
N SER A 3 41.88 19.37 -17.87
CA SER A 3 40.88 19.83 -16.92
C SER A 3 41.17 19.26 -15.52
N ALA A 4 41.49 20.15 -14.59
CA ALA A 4 41.74 19.81 -13.19
C ALA A 4 40.44 19.29 -12.52
N SER A 5 40.46 18.08 -11.98
CA SER A 5 39.42 17.57 -11.09
C SER A 5 39.51 18.30 -9.74
N THR A 6 38.56 19.17 -9.44
CA THR A 6 38.48 19.86 -8.16
C THR A 6 38.23 18.84 -7.04
N SER A 7 39.26 18.56 -6.24
CA SER A 7 39.15 17.76 -5.02
C SER A 7 38.18 18.43 -4.05
N GLN A 8 36.97 17.90 -3.90
CA GLN A 8 36.04 18.38 -2.87
C GLN A 8 36.62 18.06 -1.49
N VAL A 9 37.00 19.11 -0.76
CA VAL A 9 37.42 18.99 0.65
C VAL A 9 36.15 18.82 1.50
N GLY A 10 35.99 17.67 2.17
CA GLY A 10 34.86 17.40 3.06
C GLY A 10 34.48 15.93 3.21
N ARG A 11 33.44 15.66 4.02
CA ARG A 11 32.83 14.32 4.14
C ARG A 11 32.20 13.92 2.78
N PRO A 12 32.45 12.69 2.28
CA PRO A 12 31.82 12.22 1.05
C PRO A 12 30.29 12.35 1.12
N SER A 13 29.68 12.93 0.08
CA SER A 13 28.23 13.00 -0.02
C SER A 13 27.67 11.62 -0.36
N LEU A 14 26.77 11.11 0.47
CA LEU A 14 26.00 9.90 0.16
C LEU A 14 25.05 10.15 -1.02
N SER A 15 24.69 9.10 -1.76
CA SER A 15 23.61 9.12 -2.76
C SER A 15 22.27 9.48 -2.12
N PHE A 16 21.25 9.80 -2.92
CA PHE A 16 19.94 10.15 -2.38
C PHE A 16 19.31 8.95 -1.65
N GLU A 17 19.48 7.76 -2.21
CA GLU A 17 18.94 6.47 -1.80
C GLU A 17 19.52 6.02 -0.45
N GLU A 18 20.83 6.17 -0.28
CA GLU A 18 21.58 5.77 0.92
C GLU A 18 21.54 6.83 2.04
N SER A 19 21.00 8.02 1.75
CA SER A 19 20.90 9.10 2.73
C SER A 19 19.82 8.83 3.78
N SER A 20 20.01 9.35 5.00
CA SER A 20 18.94 9.36 6.01
C SER A 20 17.76 10.23 5.60
N GLU A 21 16.56 9.94 6.12
CA GLU A 21 15.33 10.71 5.83
C GLU A 21 15.49 12.22 6.09
N ARG A 22 16.19 12.61 7.17
CA ARG A 22 16.50 14.02 7.45
C ARG A 22 17.30 14.65 6.31
N THR A 23 18.29 13.93 5.79
CA THR A 23 19.17 14.41 4.72
C THR A 23 18.43 14.47 3.39
N LYS A 24 17.59 13.47 3.07
CA LYS A 24 16.72 13.46 1.89
C LYS A 24 15.79 14.67 1.85
N ARG A 25 15.16 15.01 2.98
CA ARG A 25 14.30 16.21 3.09
C ARG A 25 15.06 17.49 2.81
N ARG A 26 16.28 17.63 3.35
CA ARG A 26 17.15 18.79 3.07
C ARG A 26 17.58 18.86 1.60
N LYS A 27 17.91 17.72 0.98
CA LYS A 27 18.30 17.66 -0.44
C LYS A 27 17.15 18.05 -1.37
N ILE A 28 15.91 17.67 -1.06
CA ILE A 28 14.72 17.99 -1.87
C ILE A 28 14.15 19.40 -1.56
N GLU A 29 14.59 20.05 -0.49
CA GLU A 29 14.06 21.34 -0.04
C GLU A 29 14.04 22.38 -1.17
N GLN A 30 15.14 22.50 -1.92
CA GLN A 30 15.24 23.39 -3.06
C GLN A 30 14.20 23.08 -4.14
N LEU A 31 14.07 21.81 -4.53
CA LEU A 31 13.09 21.37 -5.52
C LEU A 31 11.64 21.67 -5.07
N ARG A 32 11.36 21.53 -3.77
CA ARG A 32 10.03 21.79 -3.20
C ARG A 32 9.73 23.28 -3.07
N SER A 33 10.75 24.12 -2.88
CA SER A 33 10.56 25.58 -2.81
C SER A 33 10.42 26.22 -4.19
N GLU A 34 11.11 25.68 -5.19
CA GLU A 34 11.15 26.25 -6.54
C GLU A 34 9.99 25.77 -7.42
N ALA A 35 9.62 24.49 -7.36
CA ALA A 35 8.61 23.91 -8.23
C ALA A 35 7.21 23.85 -7.61
N GLY A 36 6.19 24.04 -8.42
CA GLY A 36 4.79 23.88 -8.01
C GLY A 36 4.39 22.42 -7.84
N ASN A 37 3.42 22.14 -6.96
CA ASN A 37 2.90 20.77 -6.75
C ASN A 37 2.43 20.09 -8.06
N ALA A 38 1.85 20.85 -8.98
CA ALA A 38 1.40 20.35 -10.28
C ALA A 38 2.58 19.91 -11.16
N GLU A 39 3.66 20.71 -11.20
CA GLU A 39 4.87 20.42 -11.98
C GLU A 39 5.59 19.18 -11.43
N ILE A 40 5.73 19.09 -10.10
CA ILE A 40 6.32 17.92 -9.43
C ILE A 40 5.50 16.66 -9.74
N THR A 41 4.17 16.75 -9.69
CA THR A 41 3.28 15.62 -9.99
C THR A 41 3.41 15.20 -11.45
N TYR A 42 3.50 16.15 -12.38
CA TYR A 42 3.66 15.86 -13.79
C TYR A 42 5.03 15.23 -14.10
N ALA A 43 6.11 15.76 -13.51
CA ALA A 43 7.46 15.21 -13.63
C ALA A 43 7.51 13.76 -13.11
N LEU A 44 6.89 13.48 -11.96
CA LEU A 44 6.77 12.12 -11.43
C LEU A 44 6.04 11.19 -12.40
N LYS A 45 4.92 11.63 -12.98
CA LYS A 45 4.19 10.85 -13.98
C LYS A 45 5.04 10.55 -15.21
N MET A 46 5.84 11.49 -15.70
CA MET A 46 6.73 11.26 -16.84
C MET A 46 7.82 10.23 -16.52
N ASN A 47 8.45 10.35 -15.35
CA ASN A 47 9.49 9.40 -14.93
C ASN A 47 8.93 7.98 -14.78
N LEU A 48 7.77 7.82 -14.15
CA LEU A 48 7.12 6.52 -14.02
C LEU A 48 6.71 5.92 -15.37
N ARG A 49 6.31 6.75 -16.35
CA ARG A 49 6.05 6.28 -17.73
C ARG A 49 7.34 5.84 -18.43
N ALA A 50 8.43 6.57 -18.26
CA ALA A 50 9.73 6.20 -18.83
C ALA A 50 10.25 4.88 -18.23
N GLU A 51 9.96 4.61 -16.97
CA GLU A 51 10.24 3.33 -16.29
C GLU A 51 9.25 2.20 -16.67
N GLY A 52 8.23 2.46 -17.49
CA GLY A 52 7.22 1.48 -17.89
C GLY A 52 6.15 1.17 -16.84
N LYS A 53 6.09 1.92 -15.72
CA LYS A 53 5.16 1.72 -14.60
C LYS A 53 3.81 2.39 -14.85
N HIS A 54 3.11 1.96 -15.91
CA HIS A 54 1.85 2.58 -16.34
C HIS A 54 0.73 2.49 -15.29
N ASP A 55 0.62 1.37 -14.57
CA ASP A 55 -0.40 1.19 -13.54
C ASP A 55 -0.23 2.16 -12.37
N ALA A 56 1.01 2.42 -11.95
CA ALA A 56 1.32 3.39 -10.90
C ALA A 56 0.89 4.81 -11.29
N VAL A 57 1.09 5.18 -12.56
CA VAL A 57 0.67 6.49 -13.09
C VAL A 57 -0.85 6.63 -13.10
N LYS A 58 -1.57 5.57 -13.44
CA LYS A 58 -3.04 5.55 -13.42
C LYS A 58 -3.57 5.71 -12.00
N ILE A 59 -3.01 4.97 -11.04
CA ILE A 59 -3.35 5.08 -9.61
C ILE A 59 -3.09 6.51 -9.12
N LEU A 60 -1.95 7.09 -9.46
CA LEU A 60 -1.59 8.46 -9.07
C LEU A 60 -2.57 9.49 -9.66
N GLY A 61 -2.97 9.32 -10.92
CA GLY A 61 -3.99 10.16 -11.55
C GLY A 61 -5.35 10.06 -10.86
N GLU A 62 -5.79 8.84 -10.54
CA GLU A 62 -7.04 8.66 -9.78
C GLU A 62 -6.95 9.28 -8.38
N ALA A 63 -5.84 9.09 -7.68
CA ALA A 63 -5.66 9.58 -6.32
C ALA A 63 -5.59 11.12 -6.22
N LEU A 64 -4.94 11.78 -7.18
CA LEU A 64 -4.66 13.22 -7.12
C LEU A 64 -5.62 14.10 -7.94
N GLU A 65 -6.14 13.61 -9.07
CA GLU A 65 -6.86 14.48 -10.04
C GLU A 65 -8.37 14.22 -10.09
N ALA A 66 -8.84 13.01 -9.76
CA ALA A 66 -10.24 12.66 -9.98
C ALA A 66 -11.21 13.31 -8.99
N SER A 67 -10.93 13.21 -7.69
CA SER A 67 -11.77 13.77 -6.62
C SER A 67 -10.99 13.80 -5.31
N PRO A 68 -11.14 14.83 -4.46
CA PRO A 68 -10.41 14.93 -3.18
C PRO A 68 -10.61 13.72 -2.26
N ASN A 69 -11.77 13.04 -2.35
CA ASN A 69 -12.08 11.86 -1.53
C ASN A 69 -11.75 10.53 -2.22
N ARG A 70 -11.27 10.54 -3.47
CA ARG A 70 -10.97 9.31 -4.22
C ARG A 70 -9.88 8.50 -3.54
N ALA A 71 -8.78 9.15 -3.15
CA ALA A 71 -7.67 8.50 -2.45
C ALA A 71 -8.13 7.81 -1.16
N ALA A 72 -8.98 8.46 -0.37
CA ALA A 72 -9.56 7.88 0.84
C ALA A 72 -10.42 6.64 0.53
N LYS A 73 -11.27 6.71 -0.51
CA LYS A 73 -12.07 5.56 -0.95
C LYS A 73 -11.22 4.38 -1.41
N MET A 74 -10.14 4.64 -2.15
CA MET A 74 -9.20 3.60 -2.58
C MET A 74 -8.54 2.91 -1.38
N LEU A 75 -8.14 3.70 -0.38
CA LEU A 75 -7.54 3.18 0.84
C LEU A 75 -8.53 2.34 1.65
N HIS A 76 -9.78 2.78 1.78
CA HIS A 76 -10.83 2.00 2.43
C HIS A 76 -11.12 0.68 1.70
N ALA A 77 -11.26 0.71 0.37
CA ALA A 77 -11.49 -0.49 -0.42
C ALA A 77 -10.32 -1.48 -0.30
N TRP A 78 -9.09 -0.98 -0.29
CA TRP A 78 -7.91 -1.81 -0.07
C TRP A 78 -7.90 -2.41 1.34
N GLN A 79 -8.19 -1.63 2.38
CA GLN A 79 -8.27 -2.16 3.74
C GLN A 79 -9.39 -3.21 3.87
N GLU A 80 -10.53 -2.97 3.26
CA GLU A 80 -11.67 -3.89 3.26
C GLU A 80 -11.36 -5.19 2.53
N SER A 81 -10.67 -5.14 1.39
CA SER A 81 -10.23 -6.34 0.68
C SER A 81 -9.22 -7.18 1.47
N HIS A 82 -8.50 -6.56 2.42
CA HIS A 82 -7.53 -7.23 3.28
C HIS A 82 -8.10 -7.61 4.66
N ARG A 83 -9.38 -7.32 4.93
CA ARG A 83 -10.02 -7.78 6.16
C ARG A 83 -10.14 -9.29 6.12
N LYS A 84 -9.43 -9.95 7.02
CA LYS A 84 -9.61 -11.39 7.25
C LYS A 84 -10.96 -11.63 7.89
N PRO A 85 -11.68 -12.70 7.52
CA PRO A 85 -12.92 -13.04 8.18
C PRO A 85 -12.64 -13.30 9.67
N ILE A 86 -13.50 -12.77 10.52
CA ILE A 86 -13.44 -12.99 11.97
C ILE A 86 -13.90 -14.42 12.22
N LYS A 87 -13.10 -15.18 12.97
CA LYS A 87 -13.47 -16.54 13.36
C LYS A 87 -14.53 -16.48 14.46
N TYR A 88 -15.50 -17.38 14.39
CA TYR A 88 -16.41 -17.64 15.49
C TYR A 88 -15.64 -18.13 16.71
N THR A 89 -16.02 -17.66 17.89
CA THR A 89 -15.60 -18.26 19.16
C THR A 89 -16.27 -19.63 19.34
N SER A 90 -15.77 -20.44 20.28
CA SER A 90 -16.38 -21.74 20.58
C SER A 90 -17.85 -21.61 20.99
N ASP A 91 -18.20 -20.54 21.72
CA ASP A 91 -19.56 -20.33 22.23
C ASP A 91 -20.50 -19.84 21.12
N GLU A 92 -20.04 -18.91 20.27
CA GLU A 92 -20.80 -18.48 19.10
C GLU A 92 -21.02 -19.63 18.10
N SER A 93 -20.02 -20.49 17.93
CA SER A 93 -20.11 -21.69 17.09
C SER A 93 -21.16 -22.67 17.62
N LEU A 94 -21.20 -22.87 18.94
CA LEU A 94 -22.19 -23.70 19.60
C LEU A 94 -23.60 -23.09 19.50
N SER A 95 -23.74 -21.78 19.72
CA SER A 95 -24.99 -21.05 19.55
C SER A 95 -25.53 -21.19 18.13
N LEU A 96 -24.67 -20.99 17.12
CA LEU A 96 -25.02 -21.15 15.72
C LEU A 96 -25.50 -22.58 15.41
N MET A 97 -24.82 -23.60 15.94
CA MET A 97 -25.22 -25.00 15.78
C MET A 97 -26.62 -25.26 16.35
N ILE A 98 -26.94 -24.70 17.52
CA ILE A 98 -28.24 -24.83 18.19
C ILE A 98 -29.33 -24.06 17.43
N GLU A 99 -29.09 -22.79 17.10
CA GLU A 99 -30.03 -21.91 16.40
C GLU A 99 -30.40 -22.46 15.02
N ALA A 100 -29.41 -22.93 14.27
CA ALA A 100 -29.62 -23.53 12.95
C ALA A 100 -30.10 -25.00 13.01
N LYS A 101 -30.30 -25.56 14.23
CA LYS A 101 -30.73 -26.95 14.46
C LYS A 101 -29.86 -27.97 13.73
N LEU A 102 -28.55 -27.70 13.67
CA LEU A 102 -27.59 -28.57 13.00
C LEU A 102 -27.26 -29.78 13.88
N THR A 103 -27.24 -30.95 13.26
CA THR A 103 -26.62 -32.12 13.90
C THR A 103 -25.10 -31.94 13.92
N LYS A 104 -24.42 -32.60 14.88
CA LYS A 104 -22.95 -32.60 14.96
C LYS A 104 -22.29 -32.99 13.63
N HIS A 105 -22.87 -33.95 12.90
CA HIS A 105 -22.35 -34.39 11.61
C HIS A 105 -22.43 -33.28 10.55
N GLN A 106 -23.57 -32.60 10.46
CA GLN A 106 -23.76 -31.48 9.53
C GLN A 106 -22.83 -30.30 9.85
N TYR A 107 -22.68 -29.96 11.13
CA TYR A 107 -21.74 -28.92 11.56
C TYR A 107 -20.31 -29.26 11.15
N ASN A 108 -19.84 -30.48 11.44
CA ASN A 108 -18.49 -30.91 11.06
C ASN A 108 -18.27 -30.91 9.54
N LEU A 109 -19.29 -31.24 8.75
CA LEU A 109 -19.22 -31.16 7.29
C LEU A 109 -19.06 -29.71 6.83
N ILE A 110 -19.81 -28.76 7.41
CA ILE A 110 -19.65 -27.34 7.10
C ILE A 110 -18.23 -26.87 7.44
N CYS A 111 -17.72 -27.24 8.61
CA CYS A 111 -16.36 -26.88 9.04
C CYS A 111 -15.27 -27.43 8.11
N SER A 112 -15.40 -28.70 7.68
CA SER A 112 -14.41 -29.31 6.78
C SER A 112 -14.43 -28.65 5.39
N HIS A 113 -15.62 -28.39 4.84
CA HIS A 113 -15.76 -27.71 3.56
C HIS A 113 -15.25 -26.25 3.62
N ALA A 114 -15.49 -25.54 4.71
CA ALA A 114 -15.00 -24.18 4.92
C ALA A 114 -13.47 -24.12 4.94
N LYS A 115 -12.82 -25.09 5.60
CA LYS A 115 -11.35 -25.25 5.58
C LYS A 115 -10.79 -25.48 4.18
N ILE A 116 -11.43 -26.34 3.38
CA ILE A 116 -11.01 -26.62 1.99
C ILE A 116 -11.07 -25.35 1.12
N LYS A 117 -11.99 -24.43 1.40
CA LYS A 117 -12.15 -23.17 0.67
C LYS A 117 -11.33 -22.00 1.24
N ASN A 118 -10.36 -22.28 2.12
CA ASN A 118 -9.56 -21.26 2.82
C ASN A 118 -10.39 -20.26 3.64
N ALA A 119 -11.60 -20.66 4.05
CA ALA A 119 -12.50 -19.89 4.89
C ALA A 119 -12.65 -20.58 6.26
N ASP A 120 -11.53 -20.79 6.96
CA ASP A 120 -11.49 -21.41 8.29
C ASP A 120 -12.03 -20.47 9.37
N ILE A 121 -13.35 -20.24 9.34
CA ILE A 121 -14.07 -19.29 10.19
C ILE A 121 -14.71 -19.93 11.41
N TYR A 122 -14.88 -21.26 11.44
CA TYR A 122 -15.48 -21.99 12.55
C TYR A 122 -14.40 -22.61 13.44
N LEU A 123 -14.54 -22.51 14.76
CA LEU A 123 -13.65 -23.17 15.73
C LEU A 123 -14.09 -24.61 16.04
#